data_AF-S5DXP4-F1
#
_entry.id   AF-S5DXP4-F1
#
_cell.length_a   1.000
_cell.length_b   1.000
_cell.length_c   1.000
_cell.angle_alpha   90.00
_cell.angle_beta   90.00
_cell.angle_gamma   90.00
#
_symmetry.space_group_name_H-M   'P 1'
#
loop_
_entity.id
_entity.type
_entity.pdbx_description
1 polymer ?
#
loop_
_entity_poly.entity_id
_entity_poly.type
_entity_poly.pdbx_seq_one_letter_code
_entity_poly.pdbx_strand_id
1 'polypeptide(L)' 'EEEFNRFNPIGSEHDDIDVEVDGRKYVEHKINSMKAHRSQFKDDWWGFNIPDEFKEDFLGYENYILAFNRGNWFSESELV' A
#
# COMPACT_ATOMS: atom_id res chain seq x y z
N GLU A 1 -22.79 -7.72 -15.34
CA GLU A 1 -22.43 -6.49 -14.62
C GLU A 1 -22.58 -6.61 -13.11
N GLU A 2 -23.67 -7.17 -12.57
CA GLU A 2 -23.86 -7.32 -11.11
C GLU A 2 -22.83 -8.22 -10.40
N GLU A 3 -22.27 -9.24 -11.07
CA GLU A 3 -21.26 -10.13 -10.47
C GLU A 3 -19.88 -9.49 -10.33
N PHE A 4 -19.52 -8.55 -11.20
CA PHE A 4 -18.23 -7.85 -11.18
C PHE A 4 -18.20 -6.79 -10.04
N ASN A 5 -19.34 -6.16 -9.78
CA ASN A 5 -19.53 -5.19 -8.69
C ASN A 5 -19.70 -5.84 -7.31
N ARG A 6 -19.84 -7.17 -7.23
CA ARG A 6 -19.96 -7.88 -5.95
C ARG A 6 -18.63 -7.95 -5.19
N PHE A 7 -17.52 -7.73 -5.88
CA PHE A 7 -16.19 -7.53 -5.34
C PHE A 7 -15.81 -6.05 -5.34
N ASN A 8 -16.72 -5.18 -4.88
CA ASN A 8 -16.48 -3.75 -4.75
C ASN A 8 -15.08 -3.52 -4.13
N PRO A 9 -14.21 -2.77 -4.82
CA PRO A 9 -12.85 -3.19 -5.11
C PRO A 9 -11.96 -3.00 -3.89
N ILE A 10 -11.09 -3.97 -3.62
CA ILE A 10 -9.99 -3.74 -2.68
C ILE A 10 -9.01 -2.82 -3.42
N GLY A 11 -9.14 -1.51 -3.21
CA GLY A 11 -8.35 -0.48 -3.88
C GLY A 11 -9.06 0.86 -3.91
N SER A 12 -8.28 1.94 -4.07
CA SER A 12 -8.79 3.30 -4.26
C SER A 12 -8.42 3.76 -5.67
N GLU A 13 -9.23 4.62 -6.27
CA GLU A 13 -8.88 5.26 -7.54
C GLU A 13 -7.62 6.11 -7.35
N HIS A 14 -6.79 6.22 -8.39
CA HIS A 14 -5.55 7.01 -8.27
C HIS A 14 -5.83 8.49 -7.99
N ASP A 15 -6.90 9.04 -8.57
CA ASP A 15 -7.36 10.40 -8.32
C ASP A 15 -7.78 10.64 -6.86
N ASP A 16 -7.99 9.56 -6.09
CA ASP A 16 -8.29 9.62 -4.66
C ASP A 16 -7.04 9.59 -3.76
N ILE A 17 -5.87 9.29 -4.30
CA ILE A 17 -4.62 9.23 -3.54
C ILE A 17 -4.04 10.64 -3.41
N ASP A 18 -3.84 11.09 -2.17
CA ASP A 18 -3.25 12.41 -1.90
C ASP A 18 -1.72 12.36 -1.81
N VAL A 19 -1.15 11.21 -1.42
CA VAL A 19 0.31 11.02 -1.30
C VAL A 19 0.70 9.61 -1.75
N GLU A 20 1.71 9.54 -2.61
CA GLU A 20 2.42 8.31 -2.97
C GLU A 20 3.86 8.37 -2.42
N VAL A 21 4.29 7.31 -1.75
CA VAL A 21 5.65 7.17 -1.24
C VAL A 21 6.39 6.10 -2.03
N ASP A 22 7.45 6.49 -2.75
CA ASP A 22 8.37 5.57 -3.41
C ASP A 22 9.36 4.95 -2.41
N GLY A 23 9.09 3.71 -2.04
CA GLY A 23 9.89 2.87 -1.16
C GLY A 23 10.59 1.71 -1.86
N ARG A 24 10.73 1.71 -3.19
CA ARG A 24 11.27 0.57 -3.96
C ARG A 24 12.63 0.06 -3.44
N LYS A 25 13.51 0.98 -3.04
CA LYS A 25 14.80 0.64 -2.40
C LYS A 25 14.71 -0.16 -1.09
N TYR A 26 13.52 -0.27 -0.48
CA TYR A 26 13.29 -0.93 0.80
C TYR A 26 12.44 -2.21 0.69
N VAL A 27 12.10 -2.68 -0.50
CA VAL A 27 11.23 -3.85 -0.71
C VAL A 27 11.76 -5.09 0.02
N GLU A 28 13.06 -5.35 -0.02
CA GLU A 28 13.66 -6.49 0.70
C GLU A 28 13.48 -6.37 2.22
N HIS A 29 13.65 -5.17 2.77
CA HIS A 29 13.44 -4.91 4.20
C HIS A 29 11.99 -5.16 4.59
N LYS A 30 11.03 -4.68 3.78
CA LYS A 30 9.59 -4.92 3.97
C LYS A 30 9.25 -6.41 3.95
N ILE A 31 9.77 -7.17 2.97
CA ILE A 31 9.57 -8.63 2.90
C ILE A 31 10.13 -9.33 4.14
N ASN A 32 11.34 -8.97 4.57
CA ASN A 32 11.96 -9.56 5.75
C ASN A 32 11.18 -9.24 7.03
N SER A 33 10.67 -8.01 7.18
CA SER A 33 9.77 -7.62 8.26
C SER A 33 8.48 -8.44 8.24
N MET A 34 7.85 -8.61 7.08
CA MET A 34 6.64 -9.44 6.96
C MET A 34 6.90 -10.92 7.33
N LYS A 35 8.03 -11.50 6.88
CA LYS A 35 8.44 -12.88 7.24
C LYS A 35 8.68 -13.07 8.74
N ALA A 36 8.98 -12.01 9.49
CA ALA A 36 9.11 -12.08 10.93
C ALA A 36 7.76 -12.35 11.64
N HIS A 37 6.64 -11.96 11.02
CA HIS A 37 5.28 -12.21 11.52
C HIS A 37 4.77 -13.62 11.19
N ARG A 38 5.52 -14.65 11.59
CA ARG A 38 5.27 -16.07 11.24
C ARG A 38 3.90 -16.61 11.68
N SER A 39 3.30 -16.03 12.72
CA SER A 39 1.96 -16.44 13.17
C SER A 39 0.83 -15.85 12.32
N GLN A 40 1.13 -14.87 11.46
CA GLN A 40 0.16 -14.16 10.61
C GLN A 40 0.37 -14.51 9.13
N PHE A 41 1.62 -14.57 8.67
CA PHE A 41 1.97 -14.92 7.30
C PHE A 41 2.71 -16.25 7.28
N LYS A 42 2.16 -17.20 6.52
CA LYS A 42 2.83 -18.44 6.17
C LYS A 42 3.83 -18.21 5.04
N ASP A 43 4.78 -19.12 4.87
CA ASP A 43 5.80 -19.02 3.82
C ASP A 43 5.20 -19.08 2.39
N ASP A 44 4.01 -19.66 2.24
CA ASP A 44 3.26 -19.73 0.98
C ASP A 44 2.33 -18.52 0.74
N TRP A 45 2.39 -17.50 1.61
CA TRP A 45 1.57 -16.31 1.44
C TRP A 45 1.88 -15.59 0.11
N TRP A 46 0.83 -15.16 -0.60
CA TRP A 46 0.93 -14.67 -1.98
C TRP A 46 1.95 -13.55 -2.16
N GLY A 47 2.08 -12.64 -1.17
CA GLY A 47 3.00 -11.50 -1.22
C GLY A 47 4.47 -11.90 -1.23
N PHE A 48 4.81 -13.12 -0.80
CA PHE A 48 6.17 -13.66 -0.88
C PHE A 48 6.48 -14.32 -2.22
N ASN A 49 5.44 -14.63 -3.03
CA ASN A 49 5.54 -15.38 -4.27
C ASN A 49 5.35 -14.53 -5.53
N ILE A 50 5.31 -13.20 -5.39
CA ILE A 50 5.29 -12.26 -6.53
C ILE A 50 6.58 -12.44 -7.35
N PRO A 51 6.54 -12.55 -8.68
CA PRO A 51 7.75 -12.62 -9.52
C PRO A 51 8.65 -11.40 -9.31
N ASP A 52 9.97 -11.59 -9.33
CA ASP A 52 10.95 -10.54 -9.00
C ASP A 52 10.77 -9.27 -9.84
N GLU A 53 10.45 -9.42 -11.12
CA GLU A 53 10.20 -8.31 -12.05
C GLU A 53 9.01 -7.42 -11.68
N PHE A 54 8.08 -7.91 -10.85
CA PHE A 54 6.91 -7.16 -10.39
C PHE A 54 6.98 -6.77 -8.91
N LYS A 55 7.97 -7.25 -8.15
CA LYS A 55 8.01 -7.01 -6.69
C LYS A 55 8.06 -5.54 -6.33
N GLU A 56 8.83 -4.75 -7.07
CA GLU A 56 8.95 -3.31 -6.82
C GLU A 56 7.63 -2.57 -7.07
N ASP A 57 6.93 -2.90 -8.14
CA ASP A 57 5.66 -2.25 -8.48
C ASP A 57 4.56 -2.58 -7.47
N PHE A 58 4.52 -3.84 -6.99
CA PHE A 58 3.48 -4.28 -6.04
C PHE A 58 3.76 -3.91 -4.58
N LEU A 59 5.03 -3.88 -4.15
CA LEU A 59 5.39 -3.71 -2.74
C LEU A 59 6.14 -2.40 -2.45
N GLY A 60 6.68 -1.76 -3.48
CA GLY A 60 7.58 -0.62 -3.37
C GLY A 60 6.86 0.71 -3.23
N TYR A 61 5.59 0.82 -3.61
CA TYR A 61 4.81 2.03 -3.42
C TYR A 61 3.82 1.89 -2.27
N GLU A 62 3.67 2.96 -1.50
CA GLU A 62 2.63 3.09 -0.49
C GLU A 62 1.80 4.33 -0.75
N ASN A 63 0.49 4.13 -0.84
CA ASN A 63 -0.48 5.15 -1.22
C ASN A 63 -1.32 5.54 -0.01
N TYR A 64 -1.49 6.85 0.19
CA TYR A 64 -2.17 7.41 1.34
C TYR A 64 -3.25 8.39 0.89
N ILE A 65 -4.40 8.30 1.55
CA ILE A 65 -5.49 9.26 1.44
C ILE A 65 -5.47 10.09 2.72
N LEU A 66 -5.49 11.41 2.58
CA LEU A 66 -5.53 12.34 3.68
C LEU A 66 -6.93 12.29 4.33
N ALA A 67 -7.02 11.65 5.49
CA ALA A 67 -8.29 11.43 6.17
C ALA A 67 -8.91 12.72 6.76
N PHE A 68 -8.10 13.72 7.10
CA PHE A 68 -8.54 14.98 7.71
C PHE A 68 -7.95 16.17 6.96
N ASN A 69 -8.73 17.23 6.78
CA ASN A 69 -8.32 18.46 6.09
C ASN A 69 -7.99 18.29 4.59
N ARG A 70 -8.51 17.24 3.93
CA ARG A 70 -8.43 17.07 2.47
C ARG A 70 -9.04 18.32 1.79
N GLY A 71 -8.24 19.00 0.97
CA GLY A 71 -8.63 20.26 0.30
C GLY A 71 -8.53 21.54 1.14
N ASN A 72 -8.28 21.46 2.45
CA ASN A 72 -8.06 22.61 3.34
C ASN A 72 -6.69 22.49 4.01
N TRP A 73 -5.63 22.59 3.21
CA TRP A 73 -4.27 22.54 3.74
C TRP A 73 -3.88 23.90 4.29
N PHE A 74 -3.86 24.04 5.62
CA PHE A 74 -3.14 25.10 6.30
C PHE A 74 -2.04 24.42 7.10
N SER A 75 -0.78 24.64 6.74
CA SER A 75 0.33 24.28 7.62
C SER A 75 1.45 25.29 7.48
N GLU A 76 1.86 25.84 8.62
CA GLU A 76 3.27 26.17 8.83
C GLU A 76 3.90 25.33 9.96
N SER A 77 3.17 24.81 10.96
CA SER A 77 3.80 24.00 12.03
C SER A 77 2.87 23.26 13.02
N GLU A 78 1.59 23.02 12.77
CA GLU A 78 0.72 22.43 13.81
C GLU A 78 0.46 20.93 13.60
N LEU A 79 1.26 20.13 14.32
CA LEU A 79 0.80 18.84 14.86
C LEU A 79 -0.23 19.17 15.96
N VAL A 80 -1.49 18.78 15.74
CA VAL A 80 -2.48 18.60 16.81
C VAL A 80 -2.34 17.18 17.34
#